data_AF-A0AAN8JJF9-F1
#
_entry.id   AF-A0AAN8JJF9-F1
#
_cell.length_a   1.000
_cell.length_b   1.000
_cell.length_c   1.000
_cell.angle_alpha   90.00
_cell.angle_beta   90.00
_cell.angle_gamma   90.00
#
_symmetry.space_group_name_H-M   'P 1'
#
loop_
_entity.id
_entity.type
_entity.pdbx_description
1 polymer ?
#
loop_
_entity_poly.entity_id
_entity_poly.type
_entity_poly.pdbx_seq_one_letter_code
_entity_poly.pdbx_strand_id
1 'polypeptide(L)'
;MAEFDSLRAAVAANNLLKVEEILGDLDQQFKDQPKRNEYLNQRKALCFEALKSKNLPLLNLAFHGEIFIMSREFDRDTNIEMVNAAIAGDFAEGLQFLHERRLSLEYEEKNWSALQEATSKNKTAVIKVMLSLPYININLNPDETLLMTTCSSRHVETLNLLLSNNRIKETINVTSSKDGGTALHRCFEGGCQPDDASVLACVKALVQAGADVNIPAKSTNKTPYALANEKGQKQAAQYLKDNGAK
;
A
#
# COMPACT_ATOMS: atom_id res chain seq x y z
N MET A 1 -24.13 -14.55 -22.19
CA MET A 1 -22.75 -14.68 -22.76
C MET A 1 -22.48 -13.53 -23.71
N ALA A 2 -23.30 -13.33 -24.74
CA ALA A 2 -23.17 -12.18 -25.65
C ALA A 2 -23.24 -10.81 -24.93
N GLU A 3 -24.10 -10.64 -23.91
CA GLU A 3 -24.15 -9.36 -23.18
C GLU A 3 -22.87 -9.09 -22.38
N PHE A 4 -22.22 -10.12 -21.81
CA PHE A 4 -20.95 -9.96 -21.09
C PHE A 4 -19.77 -9.71 -22.02
N ASP A 5 -19.78 -10.26 -23.23
CA ASP A 5 -18.80 -9.90 -24.28
C ASP A 5 -18.99 -8.43 -24.71
N SER A 6 -20.24 -8.01 -24.88
CA SER A 6 -20.59 -6.61 -25.19
C SER A 6 -20.16 -5.65 -24.08
N LEU A 7 -20.40 -6.02 -22.81
CA LEU A 7 -19.97 -5.26 -21.65
C LEU A 7 -18.45 -5.11 -21.60
N ARG A 8 -17.71 -6.21 -21.79
CA ARG A 8 -16.24 -6.19 -21.86
C ARG A 8 -15.73 -5.32 -23.00
N ALA A 9 -16.36 -5.36 -24.17
CA ALA A 9 -16.00 -4.50 -25.30
C ALA A 9 -16.27 -3.02 -25.00
N ALA A 10 -17.40 -2.70 -24.34
CA ALA A 10 -17.73 -1.34 -23.94
C ALA A 10 -16.74 -0.78 -22.89
N VAL A 11 -16.35 -1.59 -21.90
CA VAL A 11 -15.32 -1.23 -20.91
C VAL A 11 -13.97 -1.01 -21.58
N ALA A 12 -13.55 -1.91 -22.48
CA ALA A 12 -12.29 -1.79 -23.22
C ALA A 12 -12.26 -0.53 -24.10
N ALA A 13 -13.42 -0.13 -24.64
CA ALA A 13 -13.58 1.12 -25.39
C ALA A 13 -13.77 2.36 -24.50
N ASN A 14 -13.79 2.20 -23.17
CA ASN A 14 -14.16 3.24 -22.19
C ASN A 14 -15.48 3.96 -22.53
N ASN A 15 -16.44 3.24 -23.12
CA ASN A 15 -17.75 3.77 -23.49
C ASN A 15 -18.71 3.65 -22.30
N LEU A 16 -18.61 4.59 -21.36
CA LEU A 16 -19.34 4.56 -20.09
C LEU A 16 -20.86 4.59 -20.25
N LEU A 17 -21.39 5.29 -21.27
CA LEU A 17 -22.82 5.31 -21.57
C LEU A 17 -23.30 3.92 -21.97
N LYS A 18 -22.54 3.21 -22.81
CA LYS A 18 -22.90 1.85 -23.22
C LYS A 18 -22.76 0.86 -22.06
N VAL A 19 -21.76 1.07 -21.18
CA VAL A 19 -21.62 0.28 -19.95
C VAL A 19 -22.85 0.47 -19.05
N GLU A 20 -23.30 1.70 -18.83
CA GLU A 20 -24.49 2.02 -18.02
C GLU A 20 -25.76 1.37 -18.58
N GLU A 21 -26.00 1.49 -19.89
CA GLU A 21 -27.12 0.85 -20.59
C GLU A 21 -27.12 -0.67 -20.38
N ILE A 22 -25.99 -1.32 -20.67
CA ILE A 22 -25.86 -2.78 -20.53
C ILE A 22 -26.04 -3.20 -19.06
N LEU A 23 -25.45 -2.48 -18.10
CA LEU A 23 -25.60 -2.82 -16.69
C LEU A 23 -27.05 -2.67 -16.22
N GLY A 24 -27.77 -1.64 -16.67
CA GLY A 24 -29.19 -1.44 -16.36
C GLY A 24 -30.07 -2.60 -16.85
N ASP A 25 -29.83 -3.07 -18.08
CA ASP A 25 -30.54 -4.23 -18.63
C ASP A 25 -30.24 -5.51 -17.84
N LEU A 26 -28.96 -5.74 -17.52
CA LEU A 26 -28.52 -6.91 -16.75
C LEU A 26 -29.05 -6.90 -15.31
N ASP A 27 -29.13 -5.73 -14.66
CA ASP A 27 -29.68 -5.59 -13.31
C ASP A 27 -31.17 -6.00 -13.27
N GLN A 28 -31.96 -5.66 -14.30
CA GLN A 28 -33.35 -6.13 -14.42
C GLN A 28 -33.43 -7.63 -14.71
N GLN A 29 -32.58 -8.12 -15.62
CA GLN A 29 -32.60 -9.51 -16.04
C GLN A 29 -32.27 -10.48 -14.89
N PHE A 30 -31.31 -10.14 -14.02
CA PHE A 30 -30.79 -11.04 -12.99
C PHE A 30 -31.30 -10.76 -11.57
N LYS A 31 -32.28 -9.86 -11.39
CA LYS A 31 -32.83 -9.47 -10.09
C LYS A 31 -33.26 -10.66 -9.21
N ASP A 32 -33.93 -11.65 -9.81
CA ASP A 32 -34.54 -12.79 -9.09
C ASP A 32 -34.18 -14.17 -9.69
N GLN A 33 -33.05 -14.28 -10.39
CA GLN A 33 -32.71 -15.47 -11.19
C GLN A 33 -31.56 -16.32 -10.61
N PRO A 34 -31.53 -17.64 -10.90
CA PRO A 34 -30.47 -18.56 -10.46
C PRO A 34 -29.06 -18.21 -10.97
N LYS A 35 -28.92 -17.33 -11.96
CA LYS A 35 -27.63 -16.84 -12.49
C LYS A 35 -27.13 -15.54 -11.84
N ARG A 36 -27.81 -15.03 -10.80
CA ARG A 36 -27.42 -13.81 -10.06
C ARG A 36 -25.96 -13.82 -9.63
N ASN A 37 -25.42 -14.97 -9.19
CA ASN A 37 -24.03 -15.08 -8.74
C ASN A 37 -23.00 -14.90 -9.87
N GLU A 38 -23.31 -15.38 -11.08
CA GLU A 38 -22.42 -15.19 -12.24
C GLU A 38 -22.36 -13.71 -12.61
N TYR A 39 -23.50 -13.03 -12.64
CA TYR A 39 -23.58 -11.59 -12.87
C TYR A 39 -22.85 -10.78 -11.79
N LEU A 40 -23.05 -11.12 -10.51
CA LEU A 40 -22.33 -10.52 -9.39
C LEU A 40 -20.81 -10.64 -9.53
N ASN A 41 -20.30 -11.80 -9.96
CA ASN A 41 -18.88 -11.99 -10.20
C ASN A 41 -18.36 -11.09 -11.34
N GLN A 42 -19.15 -10.88 -12.41
CA GLN A 42 -18.81 -9.92 -13.46
C GLN A 42 -18.77 -8.48 -12.91
N ARG A 43 -19.73 -8.09 -12.06
CA ARG A 43 -19.72 -6.78 -11.39
C ARG A 43 -18.52 -6.59 -10.47
N LYS A 44 -18.13 -7.62 -9.72
CA LYS A 44 -16.90 -7.61 -8.90
C LYS A 44 -15.67 -7.38 -9.78
N ALA A 45 -15.57 -8.10 -10.91
CA ALA A 45 -14.47 -7.92 -11.87
C ALA A 45 -14.40 -6.49 -12.45
N LEU A 46 -15.55 -5.89 -12.77
CA LEU A 46 -15.64 -4.48 -13.19
C LEU A 46 -15.12 -3.52 -12.12
N CYS A 47 -15.46 -3.75 -10.85
CA CYS A 47 -14.94 -2.93 -9.75
C CYS A 47 -13.41 -3.05 -9.65
N PHE A 48 -12.86 -4.26 -9.75
CA PHE A 48 -11.41 -4.46 -9.74
C PHE A 48 -10.71 -3.77 -10.90
N GLU A 49 -11.27 -3.86 -12.11
CA GLU A 49 -10.74 -3.18 -13.29
C GLU A 49 -10.78 -1.66 -13.10
N ALA A 50 -11.90 -1.11 -12.63
CA ALA A 50 -12.05 0.31 -12.38
C ALA A 50 -11.06 0.82 -11.32
N LEU A 51 -10.83 0.05 -10.25
CA LEU A 51 -9.88 0.38 -9.19
C LEU A 51 -8.42 0.35 -9.69
N LYS A 52 -8.04 -0.67 -10.46
CA LYS A 52 -6.70 -0.79 -11.06
C LYS A 52 -6.42 0.29 -12.11
N SER A 53 -7.43 0.60 -12.93
CA SER A 53 -7.33 1.58 -14.03
C SER A 53 -7.60 3.04 -13.61
N LYS A 54 -7.89 3.30 -12.32
CA LYS A 54 -8.23 4.62 -11.77
C LYS A 54 -9.48 5.25 -12.40
N ASN A 55 -10.44 4.42 -12.80
CA ASN A 55 -11.65 4.87 -13.49
C ASN A 55 -12.80 5.07 -12.50
N LEU A 56 -12.85 6.24 -11.83
CA LEU A 56 -13.91 6.56 -10.86
C LEU A 56 -15.32 6.48 -11.48
N PRO A 57 -15.58 6.96 -12.70
CA PRO A 57 -16.89 6.81 -13.34
C PRO A 57 -17.31 5.35 -13.52
N LEU A 58 -16.41 4.50 -14.04
CA LEU A 58 -16.67 3.06 -14.16
C LEU A 58 -16.89 2.41 -12.79
N LEU A 59 -16.11 2.80 -11.78
CA LEU A 59 -16.29 2.31 -10.41
C LEU A 59 -17.67 2.67 -9.88
N ASN A 60 -18.13 3.91 -10.10
CA ASN A 60 -19.49 4.32 -9.73
C ASN A 60 -20.57 3.46 -10.40
N LEU A 61 -20.47 3.26 -11.72
CA LEU A 61 -21.41 2.42 -12.48
C LEU A 61 -21.39 0.97 -11.99
N ALA A 62 -20.19 0.40 -11.83
CA ALA A 62 -20.00 -0.97 -11.38
C ALA A 62 -20.59 -1.20 -9.97
N PHE A 63 -20.64 -0.16 -9.14
CA PHE A 63 -21.19 -0.17 -7.78
C PHE A 63 -22.68 0.23 -7.68
N HIS A 64 -23.31 0.72 -8.76
CA HIS A 64 -24.69 1.26 -8.74
C HIS A 64 -25.76 0.18 -8.89
N GLY A 65 -26.79 0.12 -8.04
CA GLY A 65 -27.92 -0.82 -8.16
C GLY A 65 -28.21 -1.61 -6.88
N GLU A 66 -29.48 -1.96 -6.65
CA GLU A 66 -30.00 -2.58 -5.40
C GLU A 66 -29.31 -3.91 -4.99
N ILE A 67 -28.55 -4.51 -5.91
CA ILE A 67 -27.78 -5.73 -5.67
C ILE A 67 -26.49 -5.44 -4.87
N PHE A 68 -25.98 -4.20 -4.89
CA PHE A 68 -24.68 -3.81 -4.32
C PHE A 68 -24.78 -3.23 -2.89
N ILE A 69 -25.92 -2.60 -2.54
CA ILE A 69 -26.12 -1.91 -1.25
C ILE A 69 -26.59 -2.88 -0.14
N MET A 70 -27.15 -4.04 -0.48
CA MET A 70 -27.82 -4.92 0.48
C MET A 70 -27.16 -6.29 0.74
N SER A 71 -26.04 -6.63 0.09
CA SER A 71 -25.73 -8.05 -0.04
C SER A 71 -25.17 -8.75 1.20
N ARG A 72 -24.46 -8.10 2.13
CA ARG A 72 -23.60 -8.85 3.08
C ARG A 72 -22.64 -9.84 2.34
N GLU A 73 -22.44 -9.71 1.02
CA GLU A 73 -21.70 -10.64 0.14
C GLU A 73 -20.32 -10.12 -0.27
N PHE A 74 -19.90 -8.94 0.23
CA PHE A 74 -18.46 -8.68 0.33
C PHE A 74 -17.98 -9.44 1.55
N ASP A 75 -17.72 -10.72 1.32
CA ASP A 75 -16.87 -11.48 2.22
C ASP A 75 -15.54 -10.73 2.41
N ARG A 76 -14.86 -11.12 3.48
CA ARG A 76 -13.58 -10.53 3.85
C ARG A 76 -12.60 -10.51 2.66
N ASP A 77 -12.58 -11.58 1.87
CA ASP A 77 -11.62 -11.79 0.80
C ASP A 77 -11.88 -10.84 -0.38
N THR A 78 -13.14 -10.67 -0.79
CA THR A 78 -13.50 -9.72 -1.85
C THR A 78 -13.14 -8.28 -1.45
N ASN A 79 -13.34 -7.91 -0.17
CA ASN A 79 -12.94 -6.58 0.31
C ASN A 79 -11.41 -6.39 0.24
N ILE A 80 -10.64 -7.40 0.67
CA ILE A 80 -9.18 -7.40 0.57
C ILE A 80 -8.73 -7.22 -0.90
N GLU A 81 -9.36 -7.94 -1.83
CA GLU A 81 -9.07 -7.81 -3.26
C GLU A 81 -9.39 -6.41 -3.81
N MET A 82 -10.46 -5.76 -3.36
CA MET A 82 -10.79 -4.38 -3.76
C MET A 82 -9.73 -3.39 -3.26
N VAL A 83 -9.35 -3.49 -2.00
CA VAL A 83 -8.29 -2.65 -1.42
C VAL A 83 -6.98 -2.87 -2.17
N ASN A 84 -6.61 -4.13 -2.46
CA ASN A 84 -5.43 -4.47 -3.25
C ASN A 84 -5.48 -3.95 -4.69
N ALA A 85 -6.64 -3.97 -5.34
CA ALA A 85 -6.83 -3.40 -6.66
C ALA A 85 -6.60 -1.88 -6.66
N ALA A 86 -7.13 -1.17 -5.65
CA ALA A 86 -6.91 0.27 -5.47
C ALA A 86 -5.43 0.59 -5.20
N ILE A 87 -4.76 -0.22 -4.37
CA ILE A 87 -3.32 -0.11 -4.10
C ILE A 87 -2.51 -0.36 -5.38
N ALA A 88 -2.83 -1.40 -6.15
CA ALA A 88 -2.13 -1.72 -7.40
C ALA A 88 -2.20 -0.54 -8.38
N GLY A 89 -3.39 0.07 -8.50
CA GLY A 89 -3.59 1.30 -9.26
C GLY A 89 -2.81 2.49 -8.70
N ASP A 90 -2.59 2.60 -7.39
CA ASP A 90 -2.31 3.87 -6.70
C ASP A 90 -3.48 4.86 -6.84
N PHE A 91 -4.69 4.37 -6.57
CA PHE A 91 -5.94 5.11 -6.77
C PHE A 91 -6.52 5.62 -5.45
N ALA A 92 -6.17 6.87 -5.10
CA ALA A 92 -6.57 7.50 -3.84
C ALA A 92 -8.10 7.69 -3.76
N GLU A 93 -8.71 8.19 -4.83
CA GLU A 93 -10.15 8.41 -4.93
C GLU A 93 -10.93 7.09 -4.87
N GLY A 94 -10.37 6.01 -5.43
CA GLY A 94 -10.92 4.66 -5.29
C GLY A 94 -10.92 4.17 -3.84
N LEU A 95 -9.85 4.37 -3.09
CA LEU A 95 -9.83 4.04 -1.66
C LEU A 95 -10.81 4.89 -0.85
N GLN A 96 -10.90 6.19 -1.12
CA GLN A 96 -11.88 7.06 -0.49
C GLN A 96 -13.30 6.58 -0.78
N PHE A 97 -13.59 6.24 -2.03
CA PHE A 97 -14.86 5.67 -2.45
C PHE A 97 -15.21 4.39 -1.65
N LEU A 98 -14.26 3.46 -1.47
CA LEU A 98 -14.47 2.24 -0.67
C LEU A 98 -14.72 2.60 0.81
N HIS A 99 -13.93 3.53 1.38
CA HIS A 99 -14.09 3.99 2.76
C HIS A 99 -15.46 4.64 3.01
N GLU A 100 -15.92 5.52 2.13
CA GLU A 100 -17.24 6.19 2.20
C GLU A 100 -18.39 5.19 2.20
N ARG A 101 -18.19 4.03 1.57
CA ARG A 101 -19.12 2.90 1.55
C ARG A 101 -18.94 1.93 2.72
N ARG A 102 -18.16 2.33 3.73
CA ARG A 102 -17.89 1.58 4.97
C ARG A 102 -17.20 0.24 4.75
N LEU A 103 -16.48 0.07 3.64
CA LEU A 103 -15.57 -1.05 3.48
C LEU A 103 -14.32 -0.81 4.33
N SER A 104 -13.89 -1.85 5.07
CA SER A 104 -12.64 -1.75 5.82
C SER A 104 -11.47 -1.68 4.85
N LEU A 105 -10.65 -0.65 4.99
CA LEU A 105 -9.37 -0.55 4.27
C LEU A 105 -8.23 -1.28 5.00
N GLU A 106 -8.49 -1.75 6.22
CA GLU A 106 -7.55 -2.51 7.02
C GLU A 106 -7.83 -4.01 6.86
N TYR A 107 -6.76 -4.75 6.62
CA TYR A 107 -6.72 -6.19 6.71
C TYR A 107 -5.32 -6.65 7.10
N GLU A 108 -5.24 -7.91 7.53
CA GLU A 108 -3.99 -8.61 7.81
C GLU A 108 -4.02 -9.98 7.16
N GLU A 109 -3.00 -10.29 6.37
CA GLU A 109 -2.75 -11.64 5.87
C GLU A 109 -1.31 -12.03 6.15
N LYS A 110 -1.10 -13.08 6.96
CA LYS A 110 0.25 -13.57 7.31
C LYS A 110 1.16 -12.46 7.87
N ASN A 111 0.65 -11.63 8.78
CA ASN A 111 1.34 -10.47 9.37
C ASN A 111 1.73 -9.40 8.33
N TRP A 112 0.98 -9.30 7.23
CA TRP A 112 1.15 -8.28 6.21
C TRP A 112 -0.13 -7.47 6.05
N SER A 113 -0.03 -6.16 6.27
CA SER A 113 -1.16 -5.24 6.20
C SER A 113 -1.35 -4.61 4.82
N ALA A 114 -2.54 -4.06 4.58
CA ALA A 114 -2.82 -3.23 3.42
C ALA A 114 -1.86 -2.04 3.29
N LEU A 115 -1.51 -1.40 4.41
CA LEU A 115 -0.59 -0.25 4.41
C LEU A 115 0.85 -0.68 4.12
N GLN A 116 1.29 -1.85 4.61
CA GLN A 116 2.59 -2.42 4.24
C GLN A 116 2.65 -2.78 2.76
N GLU A 117 1.56 -3.34 2.21
CA GLU A 117 1.45 -3.64 0.78
C GLU A 117 1.54 -2.37 -0.09
N ALA A 118 0.88 -1.30 0.32
CA ALA A 118 1.00 -0.01 -0.35
C ALA A 118 2.43 0.56 -0.26
N THR A 119 3.06 0.42 0.92
CA THR A 119 4.41 0.89 1.20
C THR A 119 5.48 0.15 0.40
N SER A 120 5.42 -1.18 0.33
CA SER A 120 6.36 -2.00 -0.44
C SER A 120 6.25 -1.77 -1.95
N LYS A 121 5.08 -1.35 -2.43
CA LYS A 121 4.81 -1.00 -3.83
C LYS A 121 5.02 0.49 -4.16
N ASN A 122 5.48 1.30 -3.21
CA ASN A 122 5.71 2.74 -3.35
C ASN A 122 4.46 3.52 -3.81
N LYS A 123 3.28 3.20 -3.27
CA LYS A 123 1.99 3.75 -3.71
C LYS A 123 1.62 4.99 -2.89
N THR A 124 2.29 6.11 -3.17
CA THR A 124 2.25 7.30 -2.30
C THR A 124 0.87 7.95 -2.20
N ALA A 125 0.05 7.90 -3.25
CA ALA A 125 -1.28 8.51 -3.23
C ALA A 125 -2.21 7.76 -2.26
N VAL A 126 -2.21 6.43 -2.33
CA VAL A 126 -3.01 5.61 -1.39
C VAL A 126 -2.47 5.61 0.04
N ILE A 127 -1.13 5.65 0.22
CA ILE A 127 -0.52 5.76 1.56
C ILE A 127 -0.99 7.05 2.25
N LYS A 128 -1.05 8.19 1.52
CA LYS A 128 -1.58 9.45 2.06
C LYS A 128 -3.01 9.30 2.60
N VAL A 129 -3.89 8.66 1.83
CA VAL A 129 -5.28 8.41 2.26
C VAL A 129 -5.30 7.51 3.49
N MET A 130 -4.61 6.37 3.47
CA MET A 130 -4.60 5.42 4.59
C MET A 130 -4.05 6.05 5.88
N LEU A 131 -2.98 6.83 5.80
CA LEU A 131 -2.38 7.50 6.96
C LEU A 131 -3.27 8.62 7.56
N SER A 132 -4.19 9.17 6.78
CA SER A 132 -5.17 10.15 7.25
C SER A 132 -6.30 9.51 8.08
N LEU A 133 -6.48 8.19 7.95
CA LEU A 133 -7.53 7.46 8.63
C LEU A 133 -7.02 6.93 9.98
N PRO A 134 -7.61 7.37 11.12
CA PRO A 134 -7.06 7.08 12.45
C PRO A 134 -7.13 5.60 12.83
N TYR A 135 -8.05 4.84 12.24
CA TYR A 135 -8.24 3.42 12.53
C TYR A 135 -7.20 2.51 11.86
N ILE A 136 -6.47 2.97 10.83
CA ILE A 136 -5.46 2.16 10.14
C ILE A 136 -4.28 1.91 11.06
N ASN A 137 -3.98 0.66 11.42
CA ASN A 137 -2.82 0.33 12.24
C ASN A 137 -1.50 0.45 11.45
N ILE A 138 -0.63 1.35 11.91
CA ILE A 138 0.70 1.60 11.30
C ILE A 138 1.80 0.64 11.80
N ASN A 139 1.52 -0.12 12.86
CA ASN A 139 2.50 -0.97 13.55
C ASN A 139 1.97 -2.41 13.70
N LEU A 140 1.24 -2.90 12.70
CA LEU A 140 0.65 -4.24 12.74
C LEU A 140 1.71 -5.35 12.80
N ASN A 141 2.84 -5.15 12.14
CA ASN A 141 3.96 -6.07 12.14
C ASN A 141 5.24 -5.33 12.60
N PRO A 142 5.58 -5.39 13.89
CA PRO A 142 6.73 -4.68 14.44
C PRO A 142 8.09 -5.27 13.99
N ASP A 143 8.10 -6.51 13.47
CA ASP A 143 9.31 -7.12 12.91
C ASP A 143 9.69 -6.56 11.53
N GLU A 144 8.74 -5.89 10.88
CA GLU A 144 8.93 -5.29 9.56
C GLU A 144 8.09 -4.01 9.48
N THR A 145 8.56 -2.95 10.14
CA THR A 145 7.84 -1.68 10.19
C THR A 145 7.78 -1.02 8.80
N LEU A 146 6.84 -0.09 8.61
CA LEU A 146 6.73 0.68 7.36
C LEU A 146 8.05 1.38 7.01
N LEU A 147 8.77 1.92 8.00
CA LEU A 147 10.07 2.55 7.81
C LEU A 147 11.14 1.54 7.38
N MET A 148 11.15 0.33 7.98
CA MET A 148 12.07 -0.75 7.59
C MET A 148 11.89 -1.17 6.13
N THR A 149 10.65 -1.44 5.73
CA THR A 149 10.31 -1.82 4.34
C THR A 149 10.65 -0.71 3.35
N THR A 150 10.34 0.55 3.70
CA THR A 150 10.65 1.69 2.83
C THR A 150 12.15 1.89 2.65
N CYS A 151 12.94 1.67 3.71
CA CYS A 151 14.38 1.83 3.69
C CYS A 151 15.09 0.72 2.91
N SER A 152 14.66 -0.54 3.05
CA SER A 152 15.22 -1.66 2.28
C SER A 152 14.96 -1.51 0.77
N SER A 153 13.78 -1.00 0.41
CA SER A 153 13.43 -0.70 -1.00
C SER A 153 13.90 0.69 -1.48
N ARG A 154 14.46 1.52 -0.59
CA ARG A 154 14.98 2.88 -0.86
C ARG A 154 13.94 3.82 -1.48
N HIS A 155 12.71 3.71 -1.03
CA HIS A 155 11.59 4.54 -1.48
C HIS A 155 11.57 5.89 -0.75
N VAL A 156 12.53 6.77 -1.08
CA VAL A 156 12.77 8.05 -0.38
C VAL A 156 11.52 8.93 -0.28
N GLU A 157 10.69 9.00 -1.32
CA GLU A 157 9.45 9.79 -1.28
C GLU A 157 8.45 9.22 -0.26
N THR A 158 8.22 7.91 -0.29
CA THR A 158 7.38 7.21 0.70
C THR A 158 7.95 7.36 2.11
N LEU A 159 9.28 7.37 2.27
CA LEU A 159 9.92 7.55 3.57
C LEU A 159 9.60 8.92 4.15
N ASN A 160 9.79 9.97 3.36
CA ASN A 160 9.47 11.34 3.78
C ASN A 160 7.97 11.52 4.08
N LEU A 161 7.11 10.89 3.27
CA LEU A 161 5.67 10.86 3.52
C LEU A 161 5.35 10.22 4.88
N LEU A 162 5.91 9.04 5.17
CA LEU A 162 5.70 8.35 6.45
C LEU A 162 6.22 9.18 7.62
N LEU A 163 7.45 9.71 7.54
CA LEU A 163 8.06 10.52 8.60
C LEU A 163 7.32 11.83 8.88
N SER A 164 6.56 12.35 7.91
CA SER A 164 5.68 13.51 8.11
C SER A 164 4.45 13.21 8.97
N ASN A 165 4.09 11.93 9.14
CA ASN A 165 2.97 11.53 9.97
C ASN A 165 3.39 11.33 11.43
N ASN A 166 2.76 12.06 12.36
CA ASN A 166 3.12 12.02 13.78
C ASN A 166 3.02 10.62 14.41
N ARG A 167 2.13 9.75 13.91
CA ARG A 167 1.97 8.38 14.42
C ARG A 167 3.23 7.54 14.18
N ILE A 168 3.98 7.83 13.11
CA ILE A 168 5.18 7.06 12.72
C ILE A 168 6.37 7.33 13.64
N LYS A 169 6.40 8.48 14.33
CA LYS A 169 7.55 8.89 15.18
C LYS A 169 7.94 7.84 16.23
N GLU A 170 6.97 7.16 16.82
CA GLU A 170 7.20 6.12 17.84
C GLU A 170 7.83 4.84 17.27
N THR A 171 7.81 4.66 15.94
CA THR A 171 8.31 3.46 15.26
C THR A 171 9.75 3.58 14.74
N ILE A 172 10.34 4.78 14.80
CA ILE A 172 11.64 5.10 14.19
C ILE A 172 12.77 4.20 14.71
N ASN A 173 12.76 3.92 16.02
CA ASN A 173 13.81 3.15 16.70
C ASN A 173 13.38 1.72 17.05
N VAL A 174 12.27 1.23 16.48
CA VAL A 174 11.85 -0.16 16.65
C VAL A 174 12.91 -1.08 16.07
N THR A 175 13.24 -2.14 16.81
CA THR A 175 14.17 -3.19 16.38
C THR A 175 13.39 -4.45 16.02
N SER A 176 13.69 -5.05 14.87
CA SER A 176 13.14 -6.34 14.47
C SER A 176 13.54 -7.44 15.47
N SER A 177 12.61 -8.36 15.80
CA SER A 177 12.93 -9.47 16.70
C SER A 177 13.84 -10.52 16.06
N LYS A 178 13.90 -10.57 14.72
CA LYS A 178 14.64 -11.59 13.95
C LYS A 178 16.15 -11.35 13.97
N ASP A 179 16.56 -10.10 13.88
CA ASP A 179 17.97 -9.69 13.71
C ASP A 179 18.38 -8.50 14.59
N GLY A 180 17.42 -7.84 15.24
CA GLY A 180 17.64 -6.61 16.00
C GLY A 180 17.84 -5.35 15.14
N GLY A 181 17.67 -5.43 13.82
CA GLY A 181 17.87 -4.30 12.92
C GLY A 181 16.78 -3.23 13.07
N THR A 182 17.17 -1.97 12.91
CA THR A 182 16.27 -0.79 12.82
C THR A 182 16.11 -0.34 11.37
N ALA A 183 15.23 0.64 11.09
CA ALA A 183 15.11 1.22 9.74
C ALA A 183 16.44 1.75 9.18
N LEU A 184 17.33 2.30 10.03
CA LEU A 184 18.68 2.73 9.63
C LEU A 184 19.54 1.56 9.12
N HIS A 185 19.41 0.37 9.69
CA HIS A 185 20.13 -0.81 9.22
C HIS A 185 19.63 -1.21 7.83
N ARG A 186 18.31 -1.17 7.63
CA ARG A 186 17.66 -1.52 6.36
C ARG A 186 18.08 -0.61 5.20
N CYS A 187 18.53 0.63 5.47
CA CYS A 187 19.11 1.50 4.43
C CYS A 187 20.34 0.88 3.73
N PHE A 188 21.05 -0.03 4.38
CA PHE A 188 22.29 -0.65 3.89
C PHE A 188 22.09 -2.08 3.38
N GLU A 189 20.85 -2.57 3.37
CA GLU A 189 20.51 -3.88 2.84
C GLU A 189 20.38 -3.88 1.30
N GLY A 190 20.39 -5.07 0.73
CA GLY A 190 20.31 -5.27 -0.72
C GLY A 190 21.60 -4.92 -1.47
N GLY A 191 21.53 -4.97 -2.80
CA GLY A 191 22.63 -4.67 -3.73
C GLY A 191 22.89 -3.18 -3.89
N CYS A 192 23.11 -2.45 -2.80
CA CYS A 192 23.47 -1.04 -2.86
C CYS A 192 24.83 -0.85 -3.53
N GLN A 193 24.90 0.08 -4.49
CA GLN A 193 26.18 0.50 -5.08
C GLN A 193 26.92 1.41 -4.08
N PRO A 194 28.26 1.42 -4.06
CA PRO A 194 29.00 2.35 -3.21
C PRO A 194 28.54 3.81 -3.41
N ASP A 195 28.40 4.55 -2.32
CA ASP A 195 27.91 5.95 -2.28
C ASP A 195 26.59 6.20 -3.04
N ASP A 196 25.61 5.31 -2.86
CA ASP A 196 24.28 5.44 -3.43
C ASP A 196 23.53 6.62 -2.79
N ALA A 197 23.17 7.61 -3.61
CA ALA A 197 22.49 8.83 -3.16
C ALA A 197 21.14 8.55 -2.47
N SER A 198 20.44 7.47 -2.85
CA SER A 198 19.18 7.08 -2.23
C SER A 198 19.38 6.55 -0.81
N VAL A 199 20.49 5.84 -0.56
CA VAL A 199 20.89 5.40 0.79
C VAL A 199 21.19 6.61 1.67
N LEU A 200 21.98 7.57 1.17
CA LEU A 200 22.27 8.80 1.90
C LEU A 200 20.99 9.59 2.22
N ALA A 201 20.06 9.68 1.27
CA ALA A 201 18.78 10.35 1.48
C ALA A 201 17.94 9.68 2.58
N CYS A 202 17.84 8.35 2.58
CA CYS A 202 17.14 7.62 3.63
C CYS A 202 17.78 7.83 5.01
N VAL A 203 19.12 7.73 5.09
CA VAL A 203 19.87 7.95 6.33
C VAL A 203 19.64 9.37 6.86
N LYS A 204 19.74 10.38 5.99
CA LYS A 204 19.48 11.78 6.39
C LYS A 204 18.07 11.96 6.92
N ALA A 205 17.06 11.45 6.21
CA ALA A 205 15.66 11.57 6.61
C ALA A 205 15.39 10.92 7.99
N LEU A 206 15.89 9.71 8.21
CA LEU A 206 15.74 9.01 9.49
C LEU A 206 16.45 9.71 10.64
N VAL A 207 17.71 10.12 10.45
CA VAL A 207 18.48 10.83 11.50
C VAL A 207 17.82 12.17 11.85
N GLN A 208 17.37 12.93 10.85
CA GLN A 208 16.65 14.19 11.07
C GLN A 208 15.31 13.97 11.80
N ALA A 209 14.69 12.81 11.63
CA ALA A 209 13.46 12.42 12.33
C ALA A 209 13.72 11.88 13.76
N GLY A 210 14.98 11.75 14.19
CA GLY A 210 15.33 11.31 15.55
C GLY A 210 15.72 9.83 15.67
N ALA A 211 16.17 9.20 14.57
CA ALA A 211 16.70 7.84 14.63
C ALA A 211 18.01 7.79 15.45
N ASP A 212 18.10 6.82 16.35
CA ASP A 212 19.31 6.54 17.12
C ASP A 212 20.32 5.82 16.23
N VAL A 213 21.44 6.50 15.95
CA VAL A 213 22.51 6.04 15.08
C VAL A 213 23.41 4.97 15.72
N ASN A 214 23.26 4.70 17.01
CA ASN A 214 24.15 3.82 17.78
C ASN A 214 23.54 2.46 18.15
N ILE A 215 22.27 2.19 17.79
CA ILE A 215 21.65 0.88 18.07
C ILE A 215 22.39 -0.19 17.26
N PRO A 216 22.98 -1.24 17.88
CA PRO A 216 23.57 -2.34 17.14
C PRO A 216 22.51 -3.39 16.78
N ALA A 217 22.58 -3.96 15.58
CA ALA A 217 21.80 -5.15 15.24
C ALA A 217 22.23 -6.32 16.13
N LYS A 218 21.27 -7.03 16.73
CA LYS A 218 21.53 -8.14 17.67
C LYS A 218 22.26 -9.30 17.02
N SER A 219 21.99 -9.61 15.76
CA SER A 219 22.55 -10.77 15.06
C SER A 219 24.01 -10.60 14.64
N THR A 220 24.44 -9.37 14.35
CA THR A 220 25.78 -9.09 13.81
C THR A 220 26.62 -8.20 14.72
N ASN A 221 26.01 -7.60 15.75
CA ASN A 221 26.58 -6.57 16.60
C ASN A 221 27.11 -5.35 15.82
N LYS A 222 26.60 -5.11 14.59
CA LYS A 222 26.99 -3.97 13.76
C LYS A 222 26.02 -2.82 13.99
N THR A 223 26.57 -1.62 14.15
CA THR A 223 25.81 -0.36 14.11
C THR A 223 25.54 0.04 12.65
N PRO A 224 24.58 0.97 12.39
CA PRO A 224 24.40 1.57 11.07
C PRO A 224 25.70 2.13 10.48
N TYR A 225 26.56 2.74 11.30
CA TYR A 225 27.86 3.27 10.86
C TYR A 225 28.83 2.17 10.42
N ALA A 226 28.89 1.05 11.16
CA ALA A 226 29.71 -0.10 10.76
C ALA A 226 29.26 -0.68 9.41
N LEU A 227 27.94 -0.84 9.22
CA LEU A 227 27.36 -1.32 7.95
C LEU A 227 27.63 -0.35 6.80
N ALA A 228 27.49 0.96 7.02
CA ALA A 228 27.77 1.97 6.00
C ALA A 228 29.21 1.86 5.46
N ASN A 229 30.18 1.67 6.35
CA ASN A 229 31.59 1.51 5.95
C ASN A 229 31.82 0.20 5.19
N GLU A 230 31.26 -0.91 5.67
CA GLU A 230 31.36 -2.22 5.01
C GLU A 230 30.78 -2.21 3.59
N LYS A 231 29.67 -1.49 3.39
CA LYS A 231 29.00 -1.34 2.09
C LYS A 231 29.59 -0.23 1.22
N GLY A 232 30.66 0.44 1.66
CA GLY A 232 31.30 1.53 0.91
C GLY A 232 30.44 2.79 0.76
N GLN A 233 29.48 3.01 1.66
CA GLN A 233 28.62 4.20 1.73
C GLN A 233 29.33 5.31 2.51
N LYS A 234 30.44 5.82 1.98
CA LYS A 234 31.31 6.80 2.65
C LYS A 234 30.56 8.05 3.05
N GLN A 235 29.70 8.59 2.19
CA GLN A 235 28.93 9.80 2.51
C GLN A 235 27.92 9.55 3.64
N ALA A 236 27.26 8.38 3.64
CA ALA A 236 26.33 8.02 4.71
C ALA A 236 27.07 7.75 6.04
N ALA A 237 28.22 7.06 5.98
CA ALA A 237 29.06 6.82 7.14
C ALA A 237 29.56 8.14 7.76
N GLN A 238 30.02 9.07 6.92
CA GLN A 238 30.43 10.40 7.39
C GLN A 238 29.26 11.14 8.04
N TYR A 239 28.10 11.15 7.39
CA TYR A 239 26.91 11.81 7.95
C TYR A 239 26.48 11.18 9.30
N LEU A 240 26.52 9.86 9.43
CA LEU A 240 26.24 9.17 10.70
C LEU A 240 27.25 9.57 11.79
N LYS A 241 28.55 9.65 11.45
CA LYS A 241 29.62 10.07 12.37
C LYS A 241 29.43 11.52 12.84
N ASP A 242 29.09 12.41 11.92
CA ASP A 242 28.79 13.82 12.23
C ASP A 242 27.57 13.96 13.16
N ASN A 243 26.69 12.95 13.18
CA ASN A 243 25.50 12.89 14.05
C ASN A 243 25.70 11.94 15.25
N GLY A 244 26.96 11.69 15.66
CA GLY A 244 27.27 11.04 16.93
C GLY A 244 27.30 9.51 16.90
N ALA A 245 27.46 8.89 15.72
CA ALA A 245 27.79 7.48 15.63
C ALA A 245 29.17 7.20 16.24
N LYS A 246 29.26 6.16 17.07
CA LYS A 246 30.47 5.73 17.80
C LYS A 246 30.99 4.38 17.32
#